data_AF-A0A3N5MGI9-F1
#
_entry.id   AF-A0A3N5MGI9-F1
#
_cell.length_a   1.000
_cell.length_b   1.000
_cell.length_c   1.000
_cell.angle_alpha   90.00
_cell.angle_beta   90.00
_cell.angle_gamma   90.00
#
_symmetry.space_group_name_H-M   'P 1'
#
loop_
_entity.id
_entity.type
_entity.pdbx_description
1 polymer ?
#
loop_
_entity_poly.entity_id
_entity_poly.type
_entity_poly.pdbx_seq_one_letter_code
_entity_poly.pdbx_strand_id
1 'polypeptide(L)'
;MAPKKIQTVCGYSCSDCEHHKSECPGCKKTKGKPFWTAYVGIDQCAIFQCCTTGKKLPHCGMFPDLLCERFTRYRQPGMSDEQVATGLAAMEKELRARK
;
A
#
# COMPACT_ATOMS: atom_id res chain seq x y z
N MET A 1 -17.22 18.44 -0.38
CA MET A 1 -16.92 17.14 0.28
C MET A 1 -15.80 16.48 -0.51
N ALA A 2 -14.64 16.24 0.10
CA ALA A 2 -13.56 15.54 -0.60
C ALA A 2 -14.02 14.10 -0.94
N PRO A 3 -13.69 13.56 -2.12
CA PRO A 3 -14.08 12.20 -2.49
C PRO A 3 -13.52 11.20 -1.46
N LYS A 4 -14.33 10.21 -1.06
CA LYS A 4 -13.89 9.11 -0.19
C LYS A 4 -12.74 8.37 -0.89
N LYS A 5 -11.53 8.54 -0.38
CA LYS A 5 -10.34 7.84 -0.86
C LYS A 5 -10.49 6.34 -0.60
N ILE A 6 -10.10 5.52 -1.57
CA ILE A 6 -10.04 4.06 -1.41
C ILE A 6 -8.78 3.75 -0.63
N GLN A 7 -9.00 3.47 0.65
CA GLN A 7 -7.95 3.28 1.65
C GLN A 7 -7.43 1.85 1.60
N THR A 8 -6.13 1.69 1.35
CA THR A 8 -5.45 0.41 1.46
C THR A 8 -4.81 0.23 2.83
N VAL A 9 -4.46 -1.02 3.17
CA VAL A 9 -3.78 -1.35 4.43
C VAL A 9 -2.42 -0.66 4.59
N CYS A 10 -1.73 -0.33 3.48
CA CYS A 10 -0.43 0.33 3.50
C CYS A 10 -0.50 1.86 3.45
N GLY A 11 -1.70 2.47 3.46
CA GLY A 11 -1.83 3.93 3.43
C GLY A 11 -1.85 4.53 2.03
N TYR A 12 -1.47 3.76 1.01
CA TYR A 12 -1.61 4.19 -0.38
C TYR A 12 -3.10 4.34 -0.75
N SER A 13 -3.43 5.36 -1.54
CA SER A 13 -4.80 5.57 -1.99
C SER A 13 -4.98 5.01 -3.40
N CYS A 14 -5.81 3.97 -3.55
CA CYS A 14 -6.19 3.50 -4.88
C CYS A 14 -7.08 4.51 -5.63
N SER A 15 -7.62 5.54 -4.97
CA SER A 15 -8.35 6.60 -5.65
C SER A 15 -7.46 7.47 -6.53
N ASP A 16 -6.19 7.61 -6.15
CA ASP A 16 -5.19 8.41 -6.87
C ASP A 16 -4.38 7.54 -7.86
N CYS A 17 -4.80 6.28 -8.10
CA CYS A 17 -4.09 5.32 -8.93
C CYS A 17 -4.77 5.13 -10.28
N GLU A 18 -4.04 5.37 -11.37
CA GLU A 18 -4.52 5.24 -12.75
C GLU A 18 -4.91 3.80 -13.13
N HIS A 19 -4.25 2.79 -12.57
CA HIS A 19 -4.56 1.39 -12.84
C HIS A 19 -5.81 0.89 -12.08
N HIS A 20 -6.30 1.66 -11.11
CA HIS A 20 -7.46 1.26 -10.32
C HIS A 20 -8.74 1.36 -11.16
N LYS A 21 -9.49 0.25 -11.24
CA LYS A 21 -10.68 0.00 -12.11
C LYS A 21 -10.39 -0.43 -13.56
N SER A 22 -9.15 -0.29 -14.04
CA SER A 22 -8.73 -0.90 -15.31
C SER A 22 -8.13 -2.28 -15.03
N GLU A 23 -6.82 -2.34 -14.81
CA GLU A 23 -6.07 -3.59 -14.64
C GLU A 23 -6.04 -4.06 -13.18
N CYS A 24 -6.30 -3.16 -12.23
CA CYS A 24 -6.25 -3.45 -10.80
C CYS A 24 -7.63 -3.26 -10.15
N PRO A 25 -8.32 -4.35 -9.74
CA PRO A 25 -9.58 -4.27 -9.01
C PRO A 25 -9.38 -3.91 -7.52
N GLY A 26 -8.14 -3.64 -7.09
CA GLY A 26 -7.77 -3.21 -5.75
C GLY A 26 -7.40 -4.35 -4.82
N CYS A 27 -6.55 -4.05 -3.83
CA CYS A 27 -5.94 -5.04 -2.93
C CYS A 27 -6.97 -5.89 -2.17
N LYS A 28 -8.14 -5.34 -1.83
CA LYS A 28 -9.18 -6.09 -1.13
C LYS A 28 -9.82 -7.17 -2.02
N LYS A 29 -10.08 -6.85 -3.29
CA LYS A 29 -10.65 -7.81 -4.26
C LYS A 29 -9.63 -8.85 -4.69
N THR A 30 -8.37 -8.45 -4.88
CA THR A 30 -7.30 -9.37 -5.23
C THR A 30 -6.70 -10.11 -4.04
N LYS A 31 -7.24 -9.90 -2.82
CA LYS A 31 -6.68 -10.45 -1.56
C LYS A 31 -5.17 -10.21 -1.44
N GLY A 32 -4.70 -9.00 -1.78
CA GLY A 32 -3.29 -8.63 -1.70
C GLY A 32 -2.46 -9.06 -2.91
N LYS A 33 -3.07 -9.41 -4.04
CA LYS A 33 -2.40 -9.77 -5.30
C LYS A 33 -2.63 -8.71 -6.39
N PRO A 34 -2.22 -7.44 -6.21
CA PRO A 34 -2.33 -6.42 -7.25
C PRO A 34 -1.48 -6.78 -8.47
N PHE A 35 -1.76 -6.16 -9.63
CA PHE A 35 -1.13 -6.50 -10.92
C PHE A 35 0.41 -6.63 -10.85
N TRP A 36 1.09 -5.74 -10.11
CA TRP A 36 2.55 -5.71 -9.99
C TRP A 36 3.15 -6.96 -9.32
N THR A 37 2.40 -7.72 -8.52
CA THR A 37 2.96 -8.91 -7.85
C THR A 37 3.43 -9.96 -8.85
N ALA A 38 2.72 -10.08 -9.98
CA ALA A 38 3.12 -10.95 -11.08
C ALA A 38 4.45 -10.50 -11.73
N TYR A 39 4.67 -9.18 -11.87
CA TYR A 39 5.89 -8.64 -12.48
C TYR A 39 7.14 -8.85 -11.63
N VAL A 40 7.00 -8.84 -10.30
CA VAL A 40 8.11 -9.09 -9.37
C VAL A 40 8.22 -10.54 -8.91
N GLY A 41 7.41 -11.44 -9.49
CA GLY A 41 7.44 -12.88 -9.19
C GLY A 41 7.01 -13.25 -7.77
N ILE A 42 6.13 -12.48 -7.14
CA ILE A 42 5.56 -12.84 -5.82
C ILE A 42 4.08 -13.17 -5.93
N ASP A 43 3.63 -14.12 -5.10
CA ASP A 43 2.23 -14.52 -5.11
C ASP A 43 1.32 -13.49 -4.42
N GLN A 44 1.80 -12.83 -3.36
CA GLN A 44 1.02 -11.87 -2.57
C GLN A 44 1.90 -10.76 -2.01
N CYS A 45 1.36 -9.56 -1.89
CA CYS A 45 2.01 -8.42 -1.25
C CYS A 45 2.27 -8.70 0.24
N ALA A 46 3.55 -8.64 0.64
CA ALA A 46 3.98 -8.91 2.00
C ALA A 46 3.36 -7.96 3.05
N ILE A 47 3.11 -6.69 2.70
CA ILE A 47 2.46 -5.72 3.61
C ILE A 47 1.02 -6.14 3.86
N PHE A 48 0.29 -6.49 2.80
CA PHE A 48 -1.10 -6.93 2.91
C PHE A 48 -1.20 -8.19 3.75
N GLN A 49 -0.42 -9.22 3.41
CA GLN A 49 -0.40 -10.48 4.15
C GLN A 49 -0.05 -10.29 5.63
N CYS A 50 0.96 -9.47 5.93
CA CYS A 50 1.35 -9.15 7.31
C CYS A 50 0.20 -8.48 8.08
N CYS A 51 -0.42 -7.45 7.48
CA CYS A 51 -1.47 -6.68 8.12
C CYS A 51 -2.75 -7.49 8.31
N THR A 52 -3.24 -8.17 7.26
CA THR A 52 -4.54 -8.85 7.30
C THR A 52 -4.48 -10.23 7.92
N THR A 53 -3.45 -11.02 7.58
CA THR A 53 -3.36 -12.43 7.98
C THR A 53 -2.53 -12.60 9.25
N GLY A 54 -1.35 -11.97 9.29
CA GLY A 54 -0.43 -12.11 10.42
C GLY A 54 -0.94 -11.41 11.68
N LYS A 55 -1.25 -10.11 11.56
CA LYS A 55 -1.58 -9.25 12.70
C LYS A 55 -3.07 -8.95 12.82
N LYS A 56 -3.85 -9.26 11.78
CA LYS A 56 -5.32 -9.05 11.72
C LYS A 56 -5.74 -7.62 12.04
N LEU A 57 -4.95 -6.65 11.57
CA LEU A 57 -5.19 -5.22 11.74
C LEU A 57 -5.82 -4.62 10.48
N PRO A 58 -6.62 -3.54 10.62
CA PRO A 58 -7.26 -2.89 9.47
C PRO A 58 -6.25 -2.16 8.58
N HIS A 59 -5.15 -1.65 9.14
CA HIS A 59 -4.08 -0.97 8.41
C HIS A 59 -2.77 -0.93 9.20
N CYS A 60 -1.67 -0.66 8.49
CA CYS A 60 -0.33 -0.56 9.05
C CYS A 60 -0.16 0.61 10.03
N GLY A 61 -1.03 1.61 10.02
CA GLY A 61 -0.98 2.74 10.97
C GLY A 61 -1.14 2.38 12.45
N MET A 62 -1.61 1.17 12.75
CA MET A 62 -1.68 0.64 14.11
C MET A 62 -0.39 -0.07 14.55
N PHE A 63 0.57 -0.26 13.64
CA PHE A 63 1.84 -0.88 13.98
C PHE A 63 2.76 0.11 14.67
N PRO A 64 3.52 -0.32 15.69
CA PRO A 64 4.59 0.49 16.26
C PRO A 64 5.72 0.71 15.24
N ASP A 65 5.99 -0.28 14.40
CA ASP A 65 7.00 -0.25 13.33
C ASP A 65 6.37 0.16 11.98
N LEU A 66 5.81 1.37 11.97
CA LEU A 66 5.23 1.98 10.76
C LEU A 66 6.32 2.22 9.71
N LEU A 67 6.02 1.96 8.42
CA LEU A 67 7.00 2.00 7.33
C LEU A 67 8.19 1.03 7.49
N CYS A 68 7.95 -0.18 8.02
CA CYS A 68 8.96 -1.24 8.06
C CYS A 68 9.57 -1.55 6.67
N GLU A 69 10.64 -2.36 6.64
CA GLU A 69 11.37 -2.79 5.43
C GLU A 69 10.49 -3.23 4.24
N ARG A 70 9.27 -3.72 4.49
CA ARG A 70 8.34 -4.16 3.44
C ARG A 70 7.87 -3.01 2.54
N PHE A 71 7.89 -1.78 3.02
CA PHE A 71 7.54 -0.57 2.26
C PHE A 71 8.62 -0.14 1.28
N THR A 72 9.88 -0.42 1.59
CA THR A 72 11.03 -0.07 0.73
C THR A 72 11.50 -1.24 -0.14
N ARG A 73 11.09 -2.47 0.19
CA ARG A 73 11.43 -3.69 -0.55
C ARG A 73 11.01 -3.68 -2.02
N TYR A 74 9.83 -3.13 -2.33
CA TYR A 74 9.34 -3.00 -3.69
C TYR A 74 9.11 -1.52 -4.00
N ARG A 75 9.86 -0.99 -4.95
CA ARG A 75 9.74 0.39 -5.44
C ARG A 75 9.41 0.42 -6.92
N GLN A 76 8.76 1.48 -7.35
CA GLN A 76 8.55 1.68 -8.78
C GLN A 76 9.90 1.91 -9.47
N PRO A 77 10.20 1.18 -10.55
CA PRO A 77 11.39 1.43 -11.36
C PRO A 77 11.36 2.87 -11.89
N GLY A 78 12.47 3.60 -11.76
CA GLY A 78 12.59 4.97 -12.28
C GLY A 78 12.18 6.08 -11.32
N MET A 79 11.68 5.77 -10.11
CA MET A 79 11.52 6.79 -9.07
C MET A 79 12.87 7.20 -8.46
N SER A 80 13.07 8.50 -8.24
CA SER A 80 14.19 9.01 -7.45
C SER A 80 13.98 8.75 -5.95
N ASP A 81 15.06 8.77 -5.17
CA ASP A 81 14.97 8.56 -3.72
C ASP A 81 14.10 9.63 -3.04
N GLU A 82 14.07 10.86 -3.58
CA GLU A 82 13.21 11.94 -3.09
C GLU A 82 11.72 11.66 -3.34
N GLN A 83 11.37 11.12 -4.52
CA GLN A 83 9.99 10.70 -4.82
C GLN A 83 9.55 9.55 -3.91
N VAL A 84 10.44 8.58 -3.67
CA VAL A 84 10.18 7.47 -2.74
C VAL A 84 9.97 7.99 -1.33
N ALA A 85 10.85 8.85 -0.83
CA ALA A 85 10.74 9.45 0.50
C ALA A 85 9.45 10.26 0.66
N THR A 86 9.08 11.04 -0.35
CA THR A 86 7.82 11.82 -0.37
C THR A 86 6.60 10.90 -0.32
N GLY A 87 6.61 9.82 -1.11
CA GLY A 87 5.53 8.82 -1.10
C GLY A 87 5.40 8.12 0.24
N LEU A 88 6.51 7.74 0.87
CA LEU A 88 6.56 7.13 2.19
C LEU A 88 6.01 8.08 3.26
N ALA A 89 6.43 9.35 3.27
CA ALA A 89 5.95 10.36 4.19
C ALA A 89 4.44 10.61 4.05
N ALA A 90 3.93 10.63 2.81
CA ALA A 90 2.50 10.75 2.56
C ALA A 90 1.71 9.54 3.10
N MET A 91 2.20 8.32 2.87
CA MET A 91 1.60 7.09 3.41
C MET A 91 1.61 7.07 4.94
N GLU A 92 2.72 7.48 5.57
CA GLU A 92 2.80 7.58 7.03
C GLU A 92 1.81 8.59 7.60
N LYS A 93 1.79 9.81 7.06
CA LYS A 93 0.86 10.86 7.52
C LYS A 93 -0.59 10.39 7.44
N GLU A 94 -0.92 9.74 6.34
CA GLU A 94 -2.25 9.21 6.09
C GLU A 94 -2.59 8.07 7.07
N LEU A 95 -1.68 7.11 7.27
CA LEU A 95 -1.86 6.01 8.21
C LEU A 95 -1.98 6.47 9.66
N ARG A 96 -1.24 7.51 10.06
CA ARG A 96 -1.32 8.10 11.41
C ARG A 96 -2.63 8.86 11.63
N ALA A 97 -3.19 9.47 10.58
CA ALA A 97 -4.47 10.17 10.65
C ALA A 97 -5.68 9.22 10.78
N ARG A 98 -5.48 7.91 10.58
CA ARG A 98 -6.51 6.87 10.72
C ARG A 98 -6.60 6.24 12.12
N LYS A 99 -5.85 6.75 13.11
CA LYS A 99 -5.87 6.22 14.49
C LYS A 99 -7.23 6.39 15.16
#